data_AF-A0A7R9MPX4-F1
#
_entry.id   AF-A0A7R9MPX4-F1
#
_cell.length_a   1.000
_cell.length_b   1.000
_cell.length_c   1.000
_cell.angle_alpha   90.00
_cell.angle_beta   90.00
_cell.angle_gamma   90.00
#
_symmetry.space_group_name_H-M   'P 1'
#
loop_
_entity.id
_entity.type
_entity.pdbx_description
1 polymer ?
#
loop_
_entity_poly.entity_id
_entity_poly.type
_entity_poly.pdbx_seq_one_letter_code
_entity_poly.pdbx_strand_id
1 'polypeptide(L)'
;WRKSFGVNNRTLDKDYGKEFFKIGAFFVYTEDKNGIPLLFLRGKCNRKVTKLRELIEMFIIGIIEQLDTKVGKKGFILVLDCSDSSINNLSMDLMKFVITSLTVYYPLALQYVLIYNMPWLLRGIWKLVKGWLGEYRHLVYFANGDEIEKYVDIESLPKYMGGKCNKSFTEAPDNCPTVYELAERYGFTQTEVKKYMKIYDDLLEEA
;
A
#
# COMPACT_ATOMS: atom_id res chain seq x y z
N TRP A 1 -17.69 4.37 -8.63
CA TRP A 1 -16.72 4.29 -7.51
C TRP A 1 -15.96 5.61 -7.32
N ARG A 2 -15.38 6.25 -8.37
CA ARG A 2 -14.64 7.54 -8.24
C ARG A 2 -15.37 8.62 -7.43
N LYS A 3 -16.66 8.86 -7.74
CA LYS A 3 -17.50 9.81 -6.97
C LYS A 3 -17.63 9.43 -5.49
N SER A 4 -17.81 8.14 -5.20
CA SER A 4 -17.96 7.62 -3.84
C SER A 4 -16.70 7.79 -2.99
N PHE A 5 -15.52 7.65 -3.59
CA PHE A 5 -14.23 7.88 -2.93
C PHE A 5 -13.77 9.35 -2.99
N GLY A 6 -14.54 10.23 -3.63
CA GLY A 6 -14.17 11.64 -3.76
C GLY A 6 -12.86 11.88 -4.50
N VAL A 7 -12.51 11.01 -5.46
CA VAL A 7 -11.20 11.01 -6.15
C VAL A 7 -10.86 12.39 -6.73
N ASN A 8 -11.83 13.06 -7.35
CA ASN A 8 -11.62 14.38 -7.97
C ASN A 8 -11.67 15.54 -6.97
N ASN A 9 -12.01 15.27 -5.70
CA ASN A 9 -12.21 16.28 -4.66
C ASN A 9 -11.13 16.23 -3.58
N ARG A 10 -10.10 15.39 -3.77
CA ARG A 10 -9.03 15.14 -2.81
C ARG A 10 -7.69 15.11 -3.51
N THR A 11 -6.67 15.52 -2.78
CA THR A 11 -5.28 15.61 -3.20
C THR A 11 -4.40 15.07 -2.08
N LEU A 12 -3.38 14.31 -2.45
CA LEU A 12 -2.51 13.60 -1.50
C LEU A 12 -1.77 14.56 -0.54
N ASP A 13 -1.44 15.76 -1.02
CA ASP A 13 -0.70 16.80 -0.30
C ASP A 13 -1.57 17.65 0.65
N LYS A 14 -2.91 17.57 0.59
CA LYS A 14 -3.80 18.42 1.41
C LYS A 14 -4.82 17.65 2.24
N ASP A 15 -5.19 16.46 1.81
CA ASP A 15 -6.31 15.70 2.38
C ASP A 15 -5.85 14.50 3.22
N TYR A 16 -4.54 14.30 3.35
CA TYR A 16 -3.96 13.23 4.14
C TYR A 16 -2.85 13.77 5.02
N GLY A 17 -2.74 13.23 6.23
CA GLY A 17 -1.67 13.60 7.14
C GLY A 17 -0.34 13.02 6.66
N LYS A 18 0.76 13.76 6.80
CA LYS A 18 2.12 13.30 6.46
C LYS A 18 2.46 11.94 7.09
N GLU A 19 1.85 11.63 8.23
CA GLU A 19 2.00 10.35 8.93
C GLU A 19 1.56 9.15 8.10
N PHE A 20 0.57 9.28 7.18
CA PHE A 20 0.18 8.20 6.28
C PHE A 20 1.32 7.77 5.35
N PHE A 21 2.11 8.74 4.87
CA PHE A 21 3.28 8.50 4.03
C PHE A 21 4.44 7.95 4.86
N LYS A 22 4.68 8.55 6.04
CA LYS A 22 5.77 8.15 6.94
C LYS A 22 5.65 6.72 7.43
N ILE A 23 4.44 6.24 7.73
CA ILE A 23 4.20 4.82 8.08
C ILE A 23 4.71 3.87 6.99
N GLY A 24 4.79 4.33 5.73
CA GLY A 24 5.33 3.55 4.61
C GLY A 24 4.51 2.30 4.31
N ALA A 25 3.22 2.25 4.67
CA ALA A 25 2.40 1.05 4.45
C ALA A 25 2.08 0.80 2.97
N PHE A 26 1.90 1.87 2.20
CA PHE A 26 1.50 1.81 0.80
C PHE A 26 2.13 2.98 0.02
N PHE A 27 3.02 2.69 -0.93
CA PHE A 27 3.83 3.73 -1.58
C PHE A 27 4.31 3.33 -2.97
N VAL A 28 4.49 4.32 -3.84
CA VAL A 28 5.19 4.16 -5.12
C VAL A 28 6.68 4.36 -4.88
N TYR A 29 7.51 3.49 -5.45
CA TYR A 29 8.95 3.54 -5.19
C TYR A 29 9.78 3.73 -6.46
N THR A 30 10.36 2.64 -6.95
CA THR A 30 11.27 2.56 -8.10
C THR A 30 10.57 1.81 -9.24
N GLU A 31 11.34 1.22 -10.13
CA GLU A 31 10.86 0.44 -11.26
C GLU A 31 11.46 -0.99 -11.21
N ASP A 32 10.77 -1.94 -11.83
CA ASP A 32 11.26 -3.29 -12.09
C ASP A 32 12.35 -3.29 -13.18
N LYS A 33 12.86 -4.47 -13.54
CA LYS A 33 13.88 -4.60 -14.60
C LYS A 33 13.44 -4.15 -15.99
N ASN A 34 12.13 -4.03 -16.22
CA ASN A 34 11.54 -3.57 -17.48
C ASN A 34 11.13 -2.09 -17.41
N GLY A 35 11.53 -1.39 -16.35
CA GLY A 35 11.17 -0.01 -16.09
C GLY A 35 9.71 0.16 -15.63
N ILE A 36 8.97 -0.89 -15.27
CA ILE A 36 7.58 -0.78 -14.82
C ILE A 36 7.56 -0.31 -13.36
N PRO A 37 6.84 0.78 -13.02
CA PRO A 37 6.79 1.29 -11.65
C PRO A 37 6.27 0.27 -10.63
N LEU A 38 6.91 0.26 -9.46
CA LEU A 38 6.57 -0.59 -8.33
C LEU A 38 5.73 0.16 -7.31
N LEU A 39 4.55 -0.39 -7.01
CA LEU A 39 3.67 0.01 -5.94
C LEU A 39 3.80 -1.02 -4.81
N PHE A 40 4.25 -0.61 -3.64
CA PHE A 40 4.45 -1.49 -2.49
C PHE A 40 3.26 -1.44 -1.54
N LEU A 41 2.89 -2.60 -0.99
CA LEU A 41 1.99 -2.75 0.15
C LEU A 41 2.67 -3.62 1.21
N ARG A 42 2.96 -3.05 2.38
CA ARG A 42 3.62 -3.76 3.50
C ARG A 42 2.58 -4.32 4.47
N GLY A 43 2.46 -5.64 4.52
CA GLY A 43 1.50 -6.34 5.37
C GLY A 43 1.72 -6.05 6.86
N LYS A 44 2.98 -6.02 7.32
CA LYS A 44 3.32 -5.78 8.74
C LYS A 44 2.83 -4.44 9.27
N CYS A 45 2.61 -3.46 8.37
CA CYS A 45 2.18 -2.12 8.73
C CYS A 45 0.67 -2.02 9.02
N ASN A 46 -0.14 -3.00 8.61
CA ASN A 46 -1.58 -2.91 8.82
C ASN A 46 -1.94 -3.00 10.30
N ARG A 47 -2.76 -2.05 10.77
CA ARG A 47 -3.35 -2.01 12.11
C ARG A 47 -4.86 -1.94 11.98
N LYS A 48 -5.57 -2.75 12.77
CA LYS A 48 -7.04 -2.89 12.72
C LYS A 48 -7.74 -1.76 13.48
N VAL A 49 -7.65 -0.53 12.96
CA VAL A 49 -8.34 0.64 13.52
C VAL A 49 -9.57 0.95 12.66
N THR A 50 -10.74 0.46 13.05
CA THR A 50 -11.97 0.58 12.25
C THR A 50 -12.30 2.03 11.86
N LYS A 51 -12.10 2.99 12.76
CA LYS A 51 -12.38 4.42 12.49
C LYS A 51 -11.47 5.03 11.42
N LEU A 52 -10.28 4.46 11.20
CA LEU A 52 -9.35 4.91 10.16
C LEU A 52 -9.54 4.22 8.82
N ARG A 53 -10.36 3.16 8.75
CA ARG A 53 -10.48 2.32 7.55
C ARG A 53 -10.81 3.11 6.30
N GLU A 54 -11.84 3.96 6.37
CA GLU A 54 -12.27 4.75 5.20
C GLU A 54 -11.16 5.70 4.73
N LEU A 55 -10.45 6.35 5.65
CA LEU A 55 -9.30 7.22 5.30
C LEU A 55 -8.17 6.43 4.64
N ILE A 56 -7.86 5.23 5.15
CA ILE A 56 -6.84 4.34 4.58
C ILE A 56 -7.25 3.88 3.17
N GLU A 57 -8.51 3.45 2.98
CA GLU A 57 -9.04 3.03 1.68
C GLU A 57 -8.99 4.19 0.67
N MET A 58 -9.38 5.41 1.08
CA MET A 58 -9.27 6.60 0.24
C MET A 58 -7.81 6.97 -0.07
N PHE A 59 -6.89 6.81 0.88
CA PHE A 59 -5.46 7.07 0.66
C PHE A 59 -4.89 6.11 -0.39
N ILE A 60 -5.20 4.82 -0.28
CA ILE A 60 -4.83 3.79 -1.27
C ILE A 60 -5.34 4.17 -2.66
N ILE A 61 -6.61 4.58 -2.79
CA ILE A 61 -7.18 5.01 -4.06
C ILE A 61 -6.48 6.25 -4.61
N GLY A 62 -6.13 7.22 -3.76
CA GLY A 62 -5.39 8.42 -4.16
C GLY A 62 -4.02 8.09 -4.74
N ILE A 63 -3.27 7.19 -4.10
CA ILE A 63 -1.97 6.71 -4.59
C ILE A 63 -2.13 5.98 -5.93
N ILE A 64 -3.13 5.09 -6.06
CA ILE A 64 -3.37 4.35 -7.31
C ILE A 64 -3.80 5.30 -8.45
N GLU A 65 -4.73 6.23 -8.22
CA GLU A 65 -5.19 7.17 -9.26
C GLU A 65 -4.02 8.04 -9.76
N GLN A 66 -3.19 8.57 -8.83
CA GLN A 66 -2.03 9.37 -9.20
C GLN A 66 -1.03 8.57 -10.04
N LEU A 67 -0.77 7.31 -9.64
CA LEU A 67 0.13 6.44 -10.37
C LEU A 67 -0.42 6.08 -11.76
N ASP A 68 -1.66 5.61 -11.84
CA ASP A 68 -2.33 5.23 -13.08
C ASP A 68 -2.35 6.38 -14.09
N THR A 69 -2.70 7.59 -13.62
CA THR A 69 -2.69 8.81 -14.44
C THR A 69 -1.28 9.11 -14.99
N LYS A 70 -0.23 8.88 -14.19
CA LYS A 70 1.15 9.15 -14.57
C LYS A 70 1.71 8.13 -15.57
N VAL A 71 1.39 6.85 -15.39
CA VAL A 71 1.99 5.74 -16.17
C VAL A 71 1.16 5.37 -17.40
N GLY A 72 -0.14 5.66 -17.39
CA GLY A 72 -1.07 5.30 -18.46
C GLY A 72 -0.97 3.83 -18.84
N LYS A 73 -0.87 3.54 -20.14
CA LYS A 73 -0.84 2.17 -20.68
C LYS A 73 0.36 1.32 -20.22
N LYS A 74 1.41 1.94 -19.66
CA LYS A 74 2.56 1.20 -19.10
C LYS A 74 2.15 0.39 -17.88
N GLY A 75 1.18 0.88 -17.11
CA GLY A 75 0.73 0.23 -15.88
C GLY A 75 1.79 0.22 -14.78
N PHE A 76 1.55 -0.59 -13.76
CA PHE A 76 2.40 -0.77 -12.59
C PHE A 76 2.32 -2.20 -12.03
N ILE A 77 3.25 -2.54 -11.15
CA ILE A 77 3.32 -3.82 -10.45
C ILE A 77 3.02 -3.58 -8.97
N LEU A 78 2.12 -4.39 -8.39
CA LEU A 78 1.94 -4.40 -6.94
C LEU A 78 2.92 -5.39 -6.29
N VAL A 79 3.80 -4.92 -5.42
CA VAL A 79 4.60 -5.77 -4.53
C VAL A 79 3.91 -5.84 -3.17
N LEU A 80 3.33 -6.99 -2.85
CA LEU A 80 2.77 -7.28 -1.53
C LEU A 80 3.85 -7.89 -0.65
N ASP A 81 4.49 -7.06 0.17
CA ASP A 81 5.51 -7.48 1.12
C ASP A 81 4.85 -8.09 2.37
N CYS A 82 4.97 -9.40 2.52
CA CYS A 82 4.48 -10.15 3.67
C CYS A 82 5.56 -10.44 4.73
N SER A 83 6.77 -9.89 4.57
CA SER A 83 7.83 -9.99 5.58
C SER A 83 7.30 -9.46 6.93
N ASP A 84 7.62 -10.19 8.01
CA ASP A 84 7.20 -9.91 9.38
C ASP A 84 5.67 -9.79 9.60
N SER A 85 4.87 -10.17 8.61
CA SER A 85 3.42 -10.10 8.70
C SER A 85 2.88 -11.26 9.54
N SER A 86 1.99 -10.94 10.48
CA SER A 86 1.32 -11.92 11.33
C SER A 86 -0.19 -11.93 11.09
N ILE A 87 -0.89 -12.89 11.69
CA ILE A 87 -2.36 -12.93 11.67
C ILE A 87 -3.01 -11.69 12.30
N ASN A 88 -2.29 -10.99 13.19
CA ASN A 88 -2.76 -9.76 13.80
C ASN A 88 -2.87 -8.63 12.76
N ASN A 89 -1.98 -8.62 11.78
CA ASN A 89 -2.00 -7.67 10.67
C ASN A 89 -3.05 -8.02 9.61
N LEU A 90 -3.52 -9.26 9.54
CA LEU A 90 -4.43 -9.69 8.48
C LEU A 90 -5.80 -9.01 8.58
N SER A 91 -6.17 -8.22 7.57
CA SER A 91 -7.53 -7.70 7.38
C SER A 91 -8.12 -8.23 6.08
N MET A 92 -9.09 -9.14 6.19
CA MET A 92 -9.79 -9.70 5.02
C MET A 92 -10.51 -8.62 4.22
N ASP A 93 -11.01 -7.62 4.93
CA ASP A 93 -11.72 -6.48 4.40
C ASP A 93 -10.81 -5.56 3.58
N LEU A 94 -9.64 -5.20 4.12
CA LEU A 94 -8.67 -4.38 3.39
C LEU A 94 -8.10 -5.14 2.19
N MET A 95 -7.85 -6.44 2.34
CA MET A 95 -7.38 -7.30 1.25
C MET A 95 -8.41 -7.37 0.11
N LYS A 96 -9.68 -7.59 0.45
CA LYS A 96 -10.78 -7.58 -0.53
C LYS A 96 -10.91 -6.21 -1.20
N PHE A 97 -10.73 -5.13 -0.46
CA PHE A 97 -10.74 -3.77 -0.99
C PHE A 97 -9.59 -3.54 -2.00
N VAL A 98 -8.35 -3.90 -1.65
CA VAL A 98 -7.19 -3.76 -2.55
C VAL A 98 -7.38 -4.58 -3.81
N ILE A 99 -7.83 -5.84 -3.68
CA ILE A 99 -8.11 -6.69 -4.85
C ILE A 99 -9.20 -6.05 -5.72
N THR A 100 -10.31 -5.61 -5.13
CA THR A 100 -11.40 -4.96 -5.88
C THR A 100 -10.93 -3.68 -6.57
N SER A 101 -10.06 -2.91 -5.91
CA SER A 101 -9.49 -1.70 -6.51
C SER A 101 -8.71 -2.04 -7.78
N LEU A 102 -7.89 -3.07 -7.73
CA LEU A 102 -7.07 -3.46 -8.88
C LEU A 102 -7.86 -4.18 -9.98
N THR A 103 -8.81 -5.05 -9.64
CA THR A 103 -9.52 -5.89 -10.62
C THR A 103 -10.81 -5.27 -11.16
N VAL A 104 -11.38 -4.28 -10.47
CA VAL A 104 -12.65 -3.64 -10.86
C VAL A 104 -12.46 -2.16 -11.16
N TYR A 105 -11.68 -1.43 -10.36
CA TYR A 105 -11.54 0.02 -10.52
C TYR A 105 -10.44 0.38 -11.51
N TYR A 106 -9.33 -0.36 -11.50
CA TYR A 106 -8.14 -0.14 -12.34
C TYR A 106 -7.65 -1.42 -13.07
N PRO A 107 -8.52 -2.17 -13.76
CA PRO A 107 -8.18 -3.49 -14.31
C PRO A 107 -7.08 -3.48 -15.36
N LEU A 108 -6.87 -2.36 -16.06
CA LEU A 108 -5.86 -2.23 -17.11
C LEU A 108 -4.52 -1.66 -16.62
N ALA A 109 -4.46 -1.21 -15.37
CA ALA A 109 -3.27 -0.57 -14.82
C ALA A 109 -2.31 -1.60 -14.20
N LEU A 110 -2.83 -2.73 -13.73
CA LEU A 110 -2.04 -3.75 -13.05
C LEU A 110 -1.40 -4.72 -14.05
N GLN A 111 -0.07 -4.75 -14.09
CA GLN A 111 0.70 -5.72 -14.89
C GLN A 111 0.74 -7.08 -14.21
N TYR A 112 1.16 -7.11 -12.95
CA TYR A 112 1.10 -8.30 -12.09
C TYR A 112 1.20 -7.93 -10.61
N VAL A 113 0.91 -8.90 -9.75
CA VAL A 113 1.13 -8.83 -8.30
C VAL A 113 2.27 -9.78 -7.92
N LEU A 114 3.27 -9.26 -7.23
CA LEU A 114 4.33 -10.05 -6.62
C LEU A 114 4.10 -10.16 -5.12
N ILE A 115 3.81 -11.36 -4.63
CA ILE A 115 3.71 -11.64 -3.20
C ILE A 115 5.08 -12.07 -2.69
N TYR A 116 5.66 -11.26 -1.81
CA TYR A 116 7.01 -11.47 -1.28
C TYR A 116 6.98 -12.01 0.15
N ASN A 117 7.79 -13.04 0.44
CA ASN A 117 7.96 -13.65 1.76
C ASN A 117 6.63 -14.04 2.45
N MET A 118 5.73 -14.71 1.74
CA MET A 118 4.43 -15.09 2.29
C MET A 118 4.59 -16.16 3.41
N PRO A 119 4.20 -15.88 4.66
CA PRO A 119 4.25 -16.86 5.73
C PRO A 119 3.39 -18.10 5.40
N TRP A 120 3.91 -19.29 5.67
CA TRP A 120 3.22 -20.55 5.36
C TRP A 120 1.83 -20.64 6.00
N LEU A 121 1.65 -20.05 7.20
CA LEU A 121 0.38 -20.01 7.91
C LEU A 121 -0.69 -19.19 7.18
N LEU A 122 -0.29 -18.25 6.31
CA LEU A 122 -1.22 -17.46 5.51
C LEU A 122 -1.67 -18.17 4.22
N ARG A 123 -1.14 -19.37 3.89
CA ARG A 123 -1.55 -20.13 2.69
C ARG A 123 -3.03 -20.52 2.71
N GLY A 124 -3.66 -20.69 3.87
CA GLY A 124 -5.11 -20.96 3.95
C GLY A 124 -5.97 -19.81 3.40
N ILE A 125 -5.50 -18.57 3.55
CA ILE A 125 -6.18 -17.36 3.05
C ILE A 125 -6.14 -17.30 1.52
N TRP A 126 -5.12 -17.90 0.90
CA TRP A 126 -4.98 -17.94 -0.55
C TRP A 126 -6.20 -18.56 -1.24
N LYS A 127 -6.89 -19.53 -0.61
CA LYS A 127 -8.11 -20.11 -1.17
C LYS A 127 -9.22 -19.07 -1.34
N LEU A 128 -9.37 -18.18 -0.35
CA LEU A 128 -10.35 -17.09 -0.39
C LEU A 128 -9.94 -16.02 -1.40
N VAL A 129 -8.65 -15.64 -1.39
CA VAL A 129 -8.08 -14.66 -2.32
C VAL A 129 -8.26 -15.09 -3.77
N LYS A 130 -8.05 -16.37 -4.10
CA LYS A 130 -8.33 -16.90 -5.44
C LYS A 130 -9.79 -16.69 -5.84
N GLY A 131 -10.74 -16.85 -4.92
CA GLY A 131 -12.14 -16.55 -5.18
C GLY A 131 -12.34 -15.09 -5.64
N TRP A 132 -11.72 -14.15 -4.93
CA TRP A 132 -11.82 -12.72 -5.22
C TRP A 132 -11.07 -12.27 -6.48
N LEU A 133 -9.94 -12.91 -6.80
CA LEU A 133 -9.15 -12.61 -7.99
C LEU A 133 -9.85 -13.02 -9.29
N GLY A 134 -10.74 -14.02 -9.26
CA GLY A 134 -11.45 -14.47 -10.46
C GLY A 134 -10.52 -14.86 -11.61
N GLU A 135 -10.60 -14.15 -12.73
CA GLU A 135 -9.75 -14.35 -13.91
C GLU A 135 -8.31 -13.83 -13.73
N TYR A 136 -8.09 -12.87 -12.84
CA TYR A 136 -6.78 -12.22 -12.60
C TYR A 136 -5.78 -13.10 -11.83
N ARG A 137 -6.12 -14.35 -11.52
CA ARG A 137 -5.24 -15.29 -10.78
C ARG A 137 -3.89 -15.51 -11.47
N HIS A 138 -3.87 -15.47 -12.80
CA HIS A 138 -2.67 -15.67 -13.61
C HIS A 138 -1.66 -14.52 -13.48
N LEU A 139 -2.07 -13.38 -12.92
CA LEU A 139 -1.22 -12.23 -12.66
C LEU A 139 -0.50 -12.29 -11.30
N VAL A 140 -0.67 -13.36 -10.52
CA VAL A 140 -0.05 -13.45 -9.18
C VAL A 140 1.17 -14.34 -9.19
N TYR A 141 2.30 -13.75 -8.81
CA TYR A 141 3.60 -14.40 -8.67
C TYR A 141 4.03 -14.40 -7.21
N PHE A 142 4.89 -15.36 -6.87
CA PHE A 142 5.44 -15.51 -5.53
C PHE A 142 6.97 -15.47 -5.59
N ALA A 143 7.57 -14.84 -4.59
CA ALA A 143 9.02 -14.83 -4.39
C ALA A 143 9.34 -14.86 -2.89
N ASN A 144 10.45 -15.50 -2.51
CA ASN A 144 10.96 -15.50 -1.15
C ASN A 144 12.46 -15.21 -1.15
N GLY A 145 12.95 -14.46 -0.15
CA GLY A 145 14.37 -14.11 -0.02
C GLY A 145 14.92 -13.50 -1.33
N ASP A 146 16.00 -14.06 -1.83
CA ASP A 146 16.70 -13.56 -3.02
C ASP A 146 15.94 -13.83 -4.34
N GLU A 147 14.86 -14.62 -4.33
CA GLU A 147 14.04 -14.87 -5.54
C GLU A 147 13.40 -13.59 -6.10
N ILE A 148 13.25 -12.55 -5.27
CA ILE A 148 12.75 -11.25 -5.70
C ILE A 148 13.66 -10.61 -6.77
N GLU A 149 14.94 -10.95 -6.78
CA GLU A 149 15.92 -10.45 -7.76
C GLU A 149 15.65 -10.94 -9.20
N LYS A 150 14.77 -11.93 -9.38
CA LYS A 150 14.26 -12.31 -10.70
C LYS A 150 13.35 -11.24 -11.30
N TYR A 151 12.73 -10.41 -10.46
CA TYR A 151 11.71 -9.44 -10.84
C TYR A 151 12.21 -7.99 -10.70
N VAL A 152 12.96 -7.68 -9.66
CA VAL A 152 13.42 -6.32 -9.34
C VAL A 152 14.91 -6.32 -9.08
N ASP A 153 15.65 -5.37 -9.67
CA ASP A 153 17.08 -5.23 -9.39
C ASP A 153 17.35 -4.80 -7.95
N ILE A 154 18.45 -5.27 -7.37
CA ILE A 154 18.82 -4.95 -5.99
C ILE A 154 18.97 -3.43 -5.76
N GLU A 155 19.42 -2.68 -6.75
CA GLU A 155 19.53 -1.22 -6.72
C GLU A 155 18.17 -0.50 -6.73
N SER A 156 17.11 -1.20 -7.16
CA SER A 156 15.73 -0.73 -7.13
C SER A 156 14.97 -1.19 -5.88
N LEU A 157 15.50 -2.10 -5.08
CA LEU A 157 14.83 -2.59 -3.87
C LEU A 157 15.11 -1.72 -2.63
N PRO A 158 14.12 -1.53 -1.75
CA PRO A 158 14.35 -0.90 -0.46
C PRO A 158 15.37 -1.65 0.40
N LYS A 159 16.18 -0.92 1.18
CA LYS A 159 17.20 -1.52 2.07
C LYS A 159 16.63 -2.49 3.09
N TYR A 160 15.42 -2.24 3.60
CA TYR A 160 14.78 -3.14 4.57
C TYR A 160 14.41 -4.51 3.95
N MET A 161 14.39 -4.61 2.61
CA MET A 161 14.18 -5.87 1.87
C MET A 161 15.50 -6.48 1.37
N GLY A 162 16.64 -6.05 1.90
CA GLY A 162 17.97 -6.47 1.43
C GLY A 162 18.46 -5.74 0.17
N GLY A 163 17.73 -4.72 -0.29
CA GLY A 163 18.12 -3.90 -1.44
C GLY A 163 19.22 -2.89 -1.15
N LYS A 164 19.62 -2.16 -2.20
CA LYS A 164 20.66 -1.12 -2.17
C LYS A 164 20.15 0.28 -2.53
N CYS A 165 18.86 0.43 -2.80
CA CYS A 165 18.29 1.73 -3.16
C CYS A 165 18.41 2.73 -2.00
N ASN A 166 18.91 3.93 -2.29
CA ASN A 166 19.02 5.01 -1.31
C ASN A 166 17.79 5.92 -1.24
N LYS A 167 16.80 5.72 -2.11
CA LYS A 167 15.58 6.52 -2.15
C LYS A 167 14.76 6.27 -0.88
N SER A 168 14.21 7.32 -0.25
CA SER A 168 13.26 7.12 0.85
C SER A 168 11.90 6.66 0.32
N PHE A 169 11.23 5.78 1.07
CA PHE A 169 9.86 5.35 0.80
C PHE A 169 8.84 5.96 1.79
N THR A 170 9.29 6.79 2.72
CA THR A 170 8.50 7.37 3.81
C THR A 170 8.33 8.90 3.68
N GLU A 171 8.87 9.49 2.61
CA GLU A 171 8.75 10.92 2.33
C GLU A 171 7.29 11.30 2.01
N ALA A 172 6.80 12.33 2.71
CA ALA A 172 5.53 12.96 2.42
C ALA A 172 5.72 14.10 1.41
N PRO A 173 4.68 14.46 0.62
CA PRO A 173 4.70 15.66 -0.20
C PRO A 173 5.00 16.92 0.62
N ASP A 174 5.62 17.91 -0.01
CA ASP A 174 5.83 19.22 0.62
C ASP A 174 4.49 19.84 1.05
N ASN A 175 4.50 20.52 2.20
CA ASN A 175 3.32 21.17 2.79
C ASN A 175 2.18 20.23 3.17
N CYS A 176 2.43 18.92 3.25
CA CYS A 176 1.45 17.96 3.72
C CYS A 176 1.10 18.24 5.20
N PRO A 177 -0.19 18.44 5.54
CA PRO A 177 -0.61 18.68 6.91
C PRO A 177 -0.33 17.46 7.79
N THR A 178 -0.39 17.63 9.09
CA THR A 178 -0.36 16.54 10.07
C THR A 178 -1.75 15.95 10.27
N VAL A 179 -1.83 14.71 10.76
CA VAL A 179 -3.10 14.12 11.20
C VAL A 179 -3.80 14.94 12.30
N TYR A 180 -3.05 15.73 13.08
CA TYR A 180 -3.60 16.60 14.13
C TYR A 180 -4.29 17.84 13.54
N GLU A 181 -3.73 18.42 12.48
CA GLU A 181 -4.33 19.55 11.75
C GLU A 181 -5.58 19.12 10.97
N LEU A 182 -5.63 17.88 10.49
CA LEU A 182 -6.78 17.33 9.78
C LEU A 182 -7.85 16.70 10.69
N ALA A 183 -7.62 16.65 12.01
CA ALA A 183 -8.45 15.89 12.95
C ALA A 183 -9.94 16.27 12.86
N GLU A 184 -10.25 17.55 13.05
CA GLU A 184 -11.63 18.05 13.08
C GLU A 184 -12.32 17.86 11.74
N ARG A 185 -11.60 18.10 10.64
CA ARG A 185 -12.11 17.92 9.27
C ARG A 185 -12.61 16.49 9.02
N TYR A 186 -11.98 15.50 9.63
CA TYR A 186 -12.35 14.10 9.51
C TYR A 186 -13.11 13.55 10.73
N GLY A 187 -13.59 14.42 11.63
CA GLY A 187 -14.41 14.00 12.77
C GLY A 187 -13.64 13.24 13.85
N PHE A 188 -12.34 13.53 14.01
CA PHE A 188 -11.52 13.02 15.08
C PHE A 188 -11.27 14.09 16.15
N THR A 189 -11.31 13.66 17.40
CA THR A 189 -10.79 14.47 18.51
C THR A 189 -9.27 14.37 18.58
N GLN A 190 -8.61 15.38 19.14
CA GLN A 190 -7.16 15.35 19.39
C GLN A 190 -6.73 14.15 20.25
N THR A 191 -7.57 13.73 21.20
CA THR A 191 -7.37 12.53 22.03
C THR A 191 -7.39 11.25 21.20
N GLU A 192 -8.32 11.12 20.25
CA GLU A 192 -8.37 9.97 19.34
C GLU A 192 -7.15 9.93 18.42
N VAL A 193 -6.74 11.07 17.86
CA VAL A 193 -5.53 11.15 17.03
C VAL A 193 -4.31 10.71 17.83
N LYS A 194 -4.11 11.25 19.04
CA LYS A 194 -3.01 10.83 19.92
C LYS A 194 -3.04 9.33 20.24
N LYS A 195 -4.23 8.77 20.50
CA LYS A 195 -4.40 7.33 20.73
C LYS A 195 -4.00 6.51 19.51
N TYR A 196 -4.40 6.91 18.31
CA TYR A 196 -4.11 6.18 17.09
C TYR A 196 -2.66 6.31 16.66
N MET A 197 -2.06 7.50 16.79
CA MET A 197 -0.63 7.69 16.57
C MET A 197 0.22 6.71 17.38
N LYS A 198 -0.13 6.52 18.66
CA LYS A 198 0.53 5.53 19.52
C LYS A 198 0.50 4.08 19.01
N ILE A 199 -0.49 3.71 18.19
CA ILE A 199 -0.60 2.38 17.58
C ILE A 199 0.43 2.18 16.44
N TYR A 200 0.93 3.29 15.88
CA TYR A 200 1.84 3.33 14.75
C TYR A 200 3.24 3.87 15.12
N ASP A 201 3.52 4.17 16.40
CA ASP A 201 4.81 4.72 16.86
C ASP A 201 5.99 3.90 16.33
N ASP A 202 5.89 2.56 16.39
CA ASP A 202 6.93 1.65 15.91
C ASP A 202 7.24 1.79 14.42
N LEU A 203 6.24 2.11 13.60
CA LEU A 203 6.40 2.31 12.16
C LEU A 203 6.84 3.73 11.81
N LEU A 204 6.50 4.71 12.65
CA LEU A 204 6.90 6.10 12.48
C LEU A 204 8.36 6.34 12.92
N GLU A 205 8.88 5.51 13.82
CA GLU A 205 10.30 5.47 14.21
C GLU A 205 11.19 4.78 13.16
N GLU A 206 10.63 3.87 12.34
CA GLU A 206 11.33 3.23 11.21
C GLU A 206 11.56 4.23 10.04
N ALA A 207 10.84 5.34 10.04
CA ALA A 207 10.62 6.23 8.90
C ALA A 207 11.64 7.36 8.70
#